data_AF-A0A963JFL6-F1
#
_entry.id   AF-A0A963JFL6-F1
#
_cell.length_a   1.000
_cell.length_b   1.000
_cell.length_c   1.000
_cell.angle_alpha   90.00
_cell.angle_beta   90.00
_cell.angle_gamma   90.00
#
_symmetry.space_group_name_H-M   'P 1'
#
loop_
_entity.id
_entity.type
_entity.pdbx_description
1 polymer ?
#
loop_
_entity_poly.entity_id
_entity_poly.type
_entity_poly.pdbx_seq_one_letter_code
_entity_poly.pdbx_strand_id
1 'polypeptide(L)'
;MLEALATLLAFQLLGEAVTHLVGWPVPGPVVGMALLFLAWPALSRLQTRLGGVADALLANFGLLFVPAGVGVMLHAALLADWWAPLLVAVIASTAATMALAAGLFVWLRRRWPGGSTPPGSAGTPADAIAGHSAVRPTDGSTASPPESPSRPPPEPH
;
A
#
# COMPACT_ATOMS: atom_id res chain seq x y z
N MET A 1 -15.73 19.32 -2.57
CA MET A 1 -16.11 17.88 -2.52
C MET A 1 -17.05 17.50 -3.66
N LEU A 2 -18.12 18.29 -3.92
CA LEU A 2 -19.05 18.01 -5.03
C LEU A 2 -18.38 17.89 -6.40
N GLU A 3 -17.44 18.76 -6.74
CA GLU A 3 -16.71 18.66 -8.02
C GLU A 3 -15.98 17.32 -8.20
N ALA A 4 -15.32 16.84 -7.15
CA ALA A 4 -14.60 15.56 -7.19
C ALA A 4 -15.56 14.37 -7.26
N LEU A 5 -16.65 14.40 -6.48
CA LEU A 5 -17.70 13.39 -6.55
C LEU A 5 -18.37 13.37 -7.93
N ALA A 6 -18.79 14.52 -8.46
CA ALA A 6 -19.36 14.65 -9.79
C ALA A 6 -18.41 14.17 -10.88
N THR A 7 -17.10 14.41 -10.72
CA THR A 7 -16.08 13.90 -11.63
C THR A 7 -16.01 12.37 -11.57
N LEU A 8 -15.96 11.76 -10.38
CA LEU A 8 -16.01 10.30 -10.23
C LEU A 8 -17.28 9.71 -10.88
N LEU A 9 -18.44 10.30 -10.62
CA LEU A 9 -19.70 9.85 -11.21
C LEU A 9 -19.74 10.07 -12.74
N ALA A 10 -19.14 11.13 -13.26
CA ALA A 10 -19.07 11.39 -14.70
C ALA A 10 -18.22 10.32 -15.40
N PHE A 11 -17.05 9.98 -14.86
CA PHE A 11 -16.23 8.89 -15.39
C PHE A 11 -16.91 7.53 -15.25
N GLN A 12 -17.59 7.28 -14.13
CA GLN A 12 -18.40 6.09 -13.91
C GLN A 12 -19.51 5.94 -14.97
N LEU A 13 -20.28 7.01 -15.20
CA LEU A 13 -21.36 7.04 -16.19
C LEU A 13 -20.82 6.91 -17.62
N LEU A 14 -19.68 7.54 -17.91
CA LEU A 14 -19.01 7.41 -19.21
C LEU A 14 -18.53 5.98 -19.45
N GLY A 15 -17.97 5.32 -18.44
CA GLY A 15 -17.60 3.91 -18.49
C GLY A 15 -18.80 3.02 -18.76
N GLU A 16 -19.92 3.25 -18.05
CA GLU A 16 -21.18 2.52 -18.27
C GLU A 16 -21.76 2.73 -19.68
N ALA A 17 -21.73 3.97 -20.17
CA ALA A 17 -22.17 4.28 -21.53
C ALA A 17 -21.30 3.56 -22.57
N VAL A 18 -19.98 3.54 -22.38
CA VAL A 18 -19.05 2.84 -23.28
C VAL A 18 -19.28 1.33 -23.25
N THR A 19 -19.42 0.71 -22.07
CA THR A 19 -19.65 -0.74 -21.97
C THR A 19 -20.98 -1.15 -22.59
N HIS A 20 -22.03 -0.35 -22.39
CA HIS A 20 -23.34 -0.57 -23.02
C HIS A 20 -23.30 -0.42 -24.54
N LEU A 21 -22.58 0.57 -25.09
CA LEU A 21 -22.50 0.80 -26.53
C LEU A 21 -21.64 -0.24 -27.25
N VAL A 22 -20.56 -0.70 -26.62
CA VAL A 22 -19.63 -1.68 -27.20
C VAL A 22 -20.09 -3.12 -26.97
N GLY A 23 -20.98 -3.35 -25.99
CA GLY A 23 -21.45 -4.69 -25.62
C GLY A 23 -20.37 -5.54 -24.93
N TRP A 24 -19.42 -4.91 -24.24
CA TRP A 24 -18.32 -5.62 -23.59
C TRP A 24 -18.80 -6.29 -22.28
N PRO A 25 -18.44 -7.55 -21.98
CA PRO A 25 -18.67 -8.19 -20.66
C PRO A 25 -17.83 -7.61 -19.50
N VAL A 26 -17.42 -6.34 -19.56
CA VAL A 26 -16.69 -5.66 -18.47
C VAL A 26 -17.65 -4.70 -17.78
N PRO A 27 -17.72 -4.68 -16.43
CA PRO A 27 -18.55 -3.71 -15.72
C PRO A 27 -18.14 -2.27 -16.05
N GLY A 28 -19.10 -1.39 -16.30
CA GLY A 28 -18.87 0.04 -16.55
C GLY A 28 -17.97 0.74 -15.51
N PRO A 29 -18.05 0.45 -14.19
CA PRO A 29 -17.13 1.03 -13.22
C PRO A 29 -15.65 0.81 -13.50
N VAL A 30 -15.28 -0.37 -13.99
CA VAL A 30 -13.89 -0.71 -14.28
C VAL A 30 -13.38 0.10 -15.46
N VAL A 31 -14.22 0.27 -16.49
CA VAL A 31 -13.91 1.13 -17.64
C VAL A 31 -13.82 2.59 -17.22
N GLY A 32 -14.74 3.06 -16.38
CA GLY A 32 -14.69 4.41 -15.81
C GLY A 32 -13.41 4.69 -15.04
N MET A 33 -12.91 3.72 -14.26
CA MET A 33 -11.62 3.81 -13.58
C MET A 33 -10.45 3.89 -14.56
N ALA A 34 -10.46 3.10 -15.63
CA ALA A 34 -9.43 3.16 -16.67
C ALA A 34 -9.44 4.53 -17.39
N LEU A 35 -10.62 5.07 -17.70
CA LEU A 35 -10.77 6.40 -18.30
C LEU A 35 -10.28 7.52 -17.37
N LEU A 36 -10.61 7.43 -16.07
CA LEU A 36 -10.12 8.36 -15.06
C LEU A 36 -8.58 8.30 -14.95
N PHE A 37 -8.02 7.09 -14.98
CA PHE A 37 -6.57 6.89 -14.96
C PHE A 37 -5.89 7.50 -16.20
N LEU A 38 -6.46 7.34 -17.39
CA LEU A 38 -5.97 7.98 -18.61
C LEU A 38 -6.06 9.51 -18.54
N ALA A 39 -7.12 10.03 -17.92
CA ALA A 39 -7.30 11.47 -17.74
C ALA A 39 -6.50 12.05 -16.56
N TRP A 40 -5.86 11.21 -15.73
CA TRP A 40 -5.20 11.62 -14.48
C TRP A 40 -4.26 12.83 -14.59
N PRO A 41 -3.41 12.96 -15.64
CA PRO A 41 -2.55 14.13 -15.80
C PRO A 41 -3.31 15.44 -15.98
N ALA A 42 -4.48 15.39 -16.62
CA ALA A 42 -5.33 16.56 -16.86
C ALA A 42 -6.10 17.01 -15.61
N LEU A 43 -6.25 16.12 -14.61
CA LEU A 43 -7.01 16.38 -13.37
C LEU A 43 -6.15 16.88 -12.21
N SER A 44 -4.94 17.39 -12.44
CA SER A 44 -3.96 17.78 -11.41
C SER A 44 -4.55 18.61 -10.25
N ARG A 45 -5.43 19.57 -10.54
CA ARG A 45 -6.10 20.43 -9.53
C ARG A 45 -7.10 19.67 -8.64
N LEU A 46 -7.62 18.55 -9.11
CA LEU A 46 -8.67 17.78 -8.47
C LEU A 46 -8.14 16.52 -7.78
N GLN A 47 -6.90 16.10 -8.04
CA GLN A 47 -6.32 14.85 -7.51
C GLN A 47 -6.44 14.73 -5.98
N THR A 48 -6.08 15.78 -5.23
CA THR A 48 -6.20 15.79 -3.77
C THR A 48 -7.66 15.68 -3.30
N ARG A 49 -8.59 16.32 -4.02
CA ARG A 49 -10.03 16.27 -3.70
C ARG A 49 -10.65 14.92 -4.06
N LEU A 50 -10.21 14.31 -5.17
CA LEU A 50 -10.59 12.97 -5.62
C LEU A 50 -10.18 11.91 -4.59
N GLY A 51 -8.94 11.98 -4.10
CA GLY A 51 -8.45 11.12 -3.02
C GLY A 51 -9.32 11.23 -1.76
N GLY A 52 -9.55 12.45 -1.27
CA GLY A 52 -10.37 12.64 -0.07
C GLY A 52 -11.83 12.19 -0.21
N VAL A 53 -12.42 12.29 -1.41
CA VAL A 53 -13.76 11.74 -1.68
C VAL A 53 -13.73 10.22 -1.76
N ALA A 54 -12.72 9.64 -2.40
CA ALA A 54 -12.54 8.19 -2.47
C ALA A 54 -12.37 7.59 -1.06
N ASP A 55 -11.56 8.21 -0.20
CA ASP A 55 -11.39 7.79 1.19
C ASP A 55 -12.69 7.87 1.98
N ALA A 56 -13.45 8.96 1.82
CA ALA A 56 -14.75 9.11 2.47
C ALA A 56 -15.78 8.07 1.99
N LEU A 57 -15.80 7.76 0.68
CA LEU A 57 -16.65 6.71 0.12
C LEU A 57 -16.21 5.33 0.62
N LEU A 58 -14.91 5.07 0.72
CA LEU A 58 -14.36 3.81 1.21
C LEU A 58 -14.67 3.61 2.70
N ALA A 59 -14.56 4.66 3.51
CA ALA A 59 -14.96 4.65 4.92
C ALA A 59 -16.45 4.35 5.11
N ASN A 60 -17.29 4.75 4.14
CA ASN A 60 -18.73 4.53 4.14
C ASN A 60 -19.19 3.43 3.17
N PHE A 61 -18.27 2.59 2.69
CA PHE A 61 -18.55 1.63 1.61
C PHE A 61 -19.62 0.61 1.97
N GLY A 62 -19.78 0.32 3.27
CA GLY A 62 -20.89 -0.47 3.78
C GLY A 62 -22.27 0.06 3.35
N LEU A 63 -22.46 1.39 3.28
CA LEU A 63 -23.70 2.01 2.81
C LEU A 63 -23.98 1.71 1.33
N LEU A 64 -22.93 1.57 0.50
CA LEU A 64 -23.09 1.21 -0.92
C LEU A 64 -23.45 -0.26 -1.11
N PHE A 65 -23.13 -1.12 -0.13
CA PHE A 65 -23.51 -2.53 -0.15
C PHE A 65 -24.87 -2.83 0.46
N VAL A 66 -25.45 -1.92 1.25
CA VAL A 66 -26.81 -2.11 1.80
C VAL A 66 -27.83 -2.37 0.68
N PRO A 67 -27.90 -1.58 -0.42
CA PRO A 67 -28.83 -1.86 -1.53
C PRO A 67 -28.63 -3.24 -2.15
N ALA A 68 -27.37 -3.64 -2.38
CA ALA A 68 -27.06 -4.95 -2.92
C ALA A 68 -27.50 -6.08 -1.95
N GLY A 69 -27.23 -5.91 -0.65
CA GLY A 69 -27.62 -6.87 0.39
C GLY A 69 -29.13 -7.02 0.53
N VAL A 70 -29.88 -5.91 0.50
CA VAL A 70 -31.36 -5.95 0.54
C VAL A 70 -31.91 -6.66 -0.70
N GLY A 71 -31.31 -6.45 -1.88
CA GLY A 71 -31.68 -7.18 -3.10
C GLY A 71 -31.50 -8.68 -3.00
N VAL A 72 -30.43 -9.15 -2.34
CA VAL A 72 -30.21 -10.58 -2.07
C VAL A 72 -31.26 -11.12 -1.09
N MET A 73 -31.66 -10.33 -0.09
CA MET A 73 -32.66 -10.73 0.90
C MET A 73 -34.05 -11.00 0.29
N LEU A 74 -34.37 -10.42 -0.87
CA LEU A 74 -35.58 -10.77 -1.63
C LEU A 74 -35.63 -12.24 -2.04
N HIS A 75 -34.47 -12.90 -2.15
CA HIS A 75 -34.31 -14.30 -2.48
C HIS A 75 -33.85 -15.13 -1.26
N ALA A 76 -34.15 -14.66 -0.05
CA ALA A 76 -33.68 -15.28 1.20
C ALA A 76 -34.11 -16.74 1.35
N ALA A 77 -35.28 -17.14 0.83
CA ALA A 77 -35.72 -18.54 0.87
C ALA A 77 -34.78 -19.46 0.08
N LEU A 78 -34.42 -19.07 -1.15
CA LEU A 78 -33.44 -19.81 -1.97
C LEU A 78 -32.07 -19.87 -1.28
N LEU A 79 -31.67 -18.77 -0.66
CA LEU A 79 -30.41 -18.71 0.09
C LEU A 79 -30.45 -19.63 1.31
N ALA A 80 -31.58 -19.73 2.01
CA ALA A 80 -31.77 -20.61 3.16
C ALA A 80 -31.81 -22.09 2.79
N ASP A 81 -32.17 -22.44 1.56
CA ASP A 81 -32.10 -23.82 1.07
C ASP A 81 -30.66 -24.22 0.68
N TRP A 82 -29.86 -23.26 0.16
CA TRP A 82 -28.54 -23.53 -0.42
C TRP A 82 -27.35 -22.93 0.34
N TRP A 83 -27.56 -22.40 1.55
CA TRP A 83 -26.52 -21.70 2.33
C TRP A 83 -25.26 -22.54 2.55
N ALA A 84 -25.40 -23.83 2.85
CA ALA A 84 -24.27 -24.71 3.12
C ALA A 84 -23.44 -25.00 1.86
N PRO A 85 -24.02 -25.46 0.74
CA PRO A 85 -23.30 -25.57 -0.53
C PRO A 85 -22.65 -24.26 -0.99
N LEU A 86 -23.33 -23.12 -0.83
CA LEU A 86 -22.79 -21.80 -1.18
C LEU A 86 -21.58 -21.43 -0.33
N LEU A 87 -21.64 -21.64 0.99
CA LEU A 87 -20.51 -21.38 1.89
C LEU A 87 -19.31 -22.24 1.53
N VAL A 88 -19.51 -23.54 1.32
CA VAL A 88 -18.44 -24.46 0.92
C VAL A 88 -17.85 -24.03 -0.42
N ALA A 89 -18.67 -23.68 -1.41
CA ALA A 89 -18.21 -23.23 -2.72
C ALA A 89 -17.37 -21.94 -2.61
N VAL A 90 -17.80 -20.95 -1.83
CA VAL A 90 -17.08 -19.68 -1.64
C VAL A 90 -15.74 -19.91 -0.92
N ILE A 91 -15.74 -20.66 0.18
CA ILE A 91 -14.51 -20.90 0.96
C ILE A 91 -13.53 -21.74 0.16
N ALA A 92 -13.99 -22.83 -0.44
CA ALA A 92 -13.15 -23.72 -1.22
C ALA A 92 -12.58 -23.03 -2.47
N SER A 93 -13.39 -22.27 -3.22
CA SER A 93 -12.91 -21.53 -4.40
C SER A 93 -11.92 -20.43 -4.02
N THR A 94 -12.15 -19.73 -2.91
CA THR A 94 -11.24 -18.69 -2.42
C THR A 94 -9.89 -19.29 -2.00
N ALA A 95 -9.93 -20.36 -1.19
CA ALA A 95 -8.72 -21.06 -0.77
C ALA A 95 -7.95 -21.64 -1.98
N ALA A 96 -8.67 -22.25 -2.92
CA ALA A 96 -8.09 -22.77 -4.15
C ALA A 96 -7.45 -21.65 -5.00
N THR A 97 -8.12 -20.52 -5.15
CA THR A 97 -7.61 -19.36 -5.90
C THR A 97 -6.36 -18.79 -5.25
N MET A 98 -6.35 -18.63 -3.92
CA MET A 98 -5.16 -18.18 -3.19
C MET A 98 -4.00 -19.17 -3.31
N ALA A 99 -4.25 -20.47 -3.15
CA ALA A 99 -3.24 -21.50 -3.29
C ALA A 99 -2.66 -21.54 -4.72
N LEU A 100 -3.51 -21.42 -5.73
CA LEU A 100 -3.11 -21.39 -7.14
C LEU A 100 -2.29 -20.14 -7.45
N ALA A 101 -2.74 -18.95 -7.00
CA ALA A 101 -2.02 -17.70 -7.21
C ALA A 101 -0.65 -17.71 -6.51
N ALA A 102 -0.59 -18.15 -5.25
CA ALA A 102 0.65 -18.28 -4.50
C ALA A 102 1.58 -19.33 -5.13
N GLY A 103 1.04 -20.48 -5.53
CA GLY A 103 1.78 -21.54 -6.21
C GLY A 103 2.36 -21.08 -7.54
N LEU A 104 1.56 -20.38 -8.36
CA LEU A 104 2.00 -19.81 -9.63
C LEU A 104 3.09 -18.76 -9.41
N PHE A 105 2.95 -17.89 -8.40
CA PHE A 105 3.96 -16.90 -8.05
C PHE A 105 5.29 -17.55 -7.63
N VAL A 106 5.24 -18.57 -6.77
CA VAL A 106 6.43 -19.33 -6.35
C VAL A 106 7.05 -20.07 -7.54
N TRP A 107 6.24 -20.67 -8.40
CA TRP A 107 6.70 -21.35 -9.60
C TRP A 107 7.41 -20.38 -10.55
N LEU A 108 6.82 -19.22 -10.82
CA LEU A 108 7.42 -18.19 -11.67
C LEU A 108 8.74 -17.67 -11.08
N ARG A 109 8.79 -17.43 -9.76
CA ARG A 109 10.03 -17.06 -9.04
C ARG A 109 11.11 -18.13 -9.14
N ARG A 110 10.77 -19.41 -9.08
CA ARG A 110 11.72 -20.52 -9.26
C ARG A 110 12.20 -20.66 -10.70
N ARG A 111 11.36 -20.29 -11.68
CA ARG A 111 11.69 -20.30 -13.12
C ARG A 111 12.55 -19.12 -13.55
N TRP A 112 12.58 -18.04 -12.78
CA TRP A 112 13.44 -16.89 -13.02
C TRP A 112 14.41 -16.67 -11.85
N PRO A 113 15.46 -17.49 -11.70
CA PRO A 113 16.62 -17.15 -10.86
C PRO A 113 17.41 -16.03 -11.55
N GLY A 114 16.83 -14.84 -11.60
CA GLY A 114 17.51 -13.62 -12.00
C GLY A 114 18.44 -13.21 -10.87
N GLY A 115 19.72 -13.57 -11.02
CA GLY A 115 20.76 -13.25 -10.07
C GLY A 115 20.95 -11.74 -9.93
N SER A 116 20.98 -11.29 -8.69
CA SER A 116 21.86 -10.20 -8.28
C SER A 116 22.13 -10.40 -6.80
N THR A 117 23.24 -11.07 -6.50
CA THR A 117 23.99 -10.83 -5.28
C THR A 117 24.07 -9.31 -5.11
N PRO A 118 23.60 -8.72 -4.01
CA PRO A 118 23.80 -7.30 -3.77
C PRO A 118 25.30 -7.01 -3.83
N PRO A 119 25.80 -6.11 -4.72
CA PRO A 119 27.15 -5.61 -4.60
C PRO A 119 27.20 -4.76 -3.33
N GLY A 120 27.56 -5.39 -2.22
CA GLY A 120 27.52 -4.79 -0.89
C GLY A 120 27.75 -5.73 0.30
N SER A 121 27.86 -7.05 0.10
CA SER A 121 28.39 -7.96 1.14
C SER A 121 29.93 -8.07 1.12
N ALA A 122 30.61 -7.23 0.32
CA ALA A 122 32.03 -6.99 0.42
C ALA A 122 32.25 -5.77 1.34
N GLY A 123 32.56 -6.04 2.62
CA GLY A 123 32.97 -5.04 3.60
C GLY A 123 31.81 -4.33 4.30
N THR A 124 31.36 -4.86 5.43
CA THR A 124 30.59 -4.07 6.38
C THR A 124 31.50 -2.92 6.87
N PRO A 125 31.04 -1.66 6.93
CA PRO A 125 31.83 -0.55 7.49
C PRO A 125 32.34 -0.81 8.91
N ALA A 126 31.71 -1.75 9.64
CA ALA A 126 32.13 -2.24 10.95
C ALA A 126 33.55 -2.87 10.94
N ASP A 127 33.96 -3.51 9.85
CA ASP A 127 35.30 -4.12 9.72
C ASP A 127 36.38 -3.05 9.49
N ALA A 128 36.02 -1.90 8.92
CA ALA A 128 36.93 -0.77 8.72
C ALA A 128 37.21 0.02 10.02
N ILE A 129 36.28 0.02 10.97
CA ILE A 129 36.46 0.68 12.28
C ILE A 129 37.26 -0.20 13.25
N ALA A 130 37.24 -1.53 13.06
CA ALA A 130 38.03 -2.47 13.86
C ALA A 130 39.54 -2.42 13.54
N GLY A 131 39.94 -2.00 12.33
CA GLY A 131 41.34 -1.98 11.88
C GLY A 131 42.21 -0.83 12.41
N HIS A 132 41.62 0.21 13.03
CA HIS A 132 42.37 1.38 13.53
C HIS A 132 42.70 1.34 15.03
N SER A 133 42.27 0.29 15.75
CA SER A 133 42.42 0.20 17.21
C SER A 133 43.66 -0.59 17.67
N ALA A 134 44.51 -1.03 16.74
CA ALA A 134 45.68 -1.85 17.03
C ALA A 134 47.00 -1.10 16.78
N VAL A 135 47.17 0.08 17.40
CA VAL A 135 48.50 0.70 17.56
C VAL A 135 48.86 0.73 19.04
N ARG A 136 49.89 -0.07 19.31
CA ARG A 136 50.53 -0.51 20.56
C ARG A 136 50.78 0.58 21.62
N PRO A 137 50.69 0.27 22.92
CA PRO A 137 51.08 1.18 23.99
C PRO A 137 52.61 1.19 24.14
N THR A 138 53.22 2.36 24.17
CA THR A 138 54.58 2.57 24.65
C THR A 138 54.55 3.56 25.81
N ASP A 139 54.90 3.05 26.98
CA ASP A 139 55.21 3.78 28.21
C ASP A 139 56.18 4.95 27.98
N GLY A 140 56.03 5.97 28.82
CA GLY A 140 57.17 6.80 29.21
C GLY A 140 56.87 8.28 29.39
N SER A 141 56.60 8.65 30.65
CA SER A 141 57.18 9.82 31.33
C SER A 141 57.11 11.19 30.63
N THR A 142 56.31 12.13 31.17
CA THR A 142 56.83 13.33 31.86
C THR A 142 55.71 14.26 32.35
N ALA A 143 55.71 14.50 33.66
CA ALA A 143 55.42 15.75 34.39
C ALA A 143 54.23 16.69 33.99
N SER A 144 53.20 16.74 34.85
CA SER A 144 52.73 17.90 35.66
C SER A 144 53.03 19.38 35.25
N PRO A 145 52.23 20.41 35.66
CA PRO A 145 50.89 20.43 36.30
C PRO A 145 50.01 21.67 35.85
N PRO A 146 49.15 22.35 36.67
CA PRO A 146 47.79 22.73 36.26
C PRO A 146 47.51 24.25 36.21
N GLU A 147 46.59 24.72 35.38
CA GLU A 147 46.06 26.10 35.53
C GLU A 147 44.55 26.16 35.27
N SER A 148 43.83 26.47 36.33
CA SER A 148 42.39 26.76 36.36
C SER A 148 42.22 28.23 36.68
N PRO A 149 41.61 29.06 35.80
CA PRO A 149 41.23 30.41 36.15
C PRO A 149 39.75 30.45 36.55
N SER A 150 39.54 30.54 37.86
CA SER A 150 38.65 31.48 38.54
C SER A 150 37.66 32.27 37.66
N ARG A 151 36.35 31.99 37.81
CA ARG A 151 35.28 32.96 37.58
C ARG A 151 34.48 33.20 38.87
N PRO A 152 34.28 34.46 39.29
CA PRO A 152 33.51 34.81 40.48
C PRO A 152 31.99 34.76 40.24
N PRO A 153 31.17 34.60 41.29
CA PRO A 153 29.71 34.52 41.21
C PRO A 153 29.06 35.92 41.14
N PRO A 154 27.89 36.08 40.49
CA PRO A 154 27.03 37.24 40.70
C PRO A 154 26.11 37.05 41.92
N GLU A 155 26.07 38.09 42.76
CA GLU A 155 25.23 38.25 43.96
C GLU A 155 23.73 38.39 43.66
N PRO A 156 22.85 38.15 44.66
CA PRO A 156 21.39 38.25 44.54
C PRO A 156 20.85 39.64 44.89
N HIS A 157 19.88 40.12 44.10
CA HIS A 157 18.91 41.15 44.47
C HIS A 157 17.53 40.77 43.93
#